data_AF-A0A8K0JZA3-F1
#
_entry.id   AF-A0A8K0JZA3-F1
#
_cell.length_a   1.000
_cell.length_b   1.000
_cell.length_c   1.000
_cell.angle_alpha   90.00
_cell.angle_beta   90.00
_cell.angle_gamma   90.00
#
_symmetry.space_group_name_H-M   'P 1'
#
loop_
_entity.id
_entity.type
_entity.pdbx_description
1 polymer ?
#
loop_
_entity_poly.entity_id
_entity_poly.type
_entity_poly.pdbx_seq_one_letter_code
_entity_poly.pdbx_strand_id
1 'polypeptide(L)'
;MSGRFKSSKVTRGGVYKRRGRPGRKITQIKDSDLPPVEDVEMEALKRTEADVGITEYIGAHKGFSAVIKQRYSDFHVSEINQEGRLVELTSLSCDIESQAPKTFGKDVTLDDCNDLTPEVKDKLIQMEKSDFSNVEIEVTNMSKDERKRIHETIKNVFGARVVSNTIEKEEKKIMVIGKPKGKQRVDDWTQGKGRYVYFVLYKENMDTMEAANIISHKLRLAPGKVTYAGTKDRRGKTTQLACVPHIHPKKLVELNTAVRNITVGNFSIHKNPLRLGDLRGNRFRIVLRNVTASDDDVEEAASTLKERGFINYYGLQRFGSTSVPTHHIGRALLRSDWKEAIELILKPRAQVAVHSKFKKPNHSLEDSLAKARKIWWETRDSHAALQALGNKPRGIEGQLLLGLKRHKPNDLVNALEGISLNTRLIYLHSYQSYVWNHVVSRRLKEYGYKPIVGDLVFDENDGLDEVSETIDELTENEEIVAESLENENKEEGTSSVSQDRKYLVTNNFN
;
A
#
# COMPACT_ATOMS: atom_id res chain seq x y z
N MET A 1 17.71 -77.87 29.42
CA MET A 1 16.56 -78.71 29.00
C MET A 1 15.32 -78.21 29.73
N SER A 2 14.21 -78.10 28.99
CA SER A 2 12.81 -77.80 29.38
C SER A 2 12.54 -76.58 30.28
N GLY A 3 11.60 -75.67 30.02
CA GLY A 3 10.54 -75.59 29.01
C GLY A 3 9.50 -74.55 29.50
N ARG A 4 9.17 -73.60 28.61
CA ARG A 4 8.07 -72.60 28.60
C ARG A 4 6.90 -72.78 29.59
N PHE A 5 6.33 -71.67 30.11
CA PHE A 5 5.18 -70.95 29.50
C PHE A 5 4.80 -69.62 30.22
N LYS A 6 4.13 -68.77 29.41
CA LYS A 6 3.56 -67.39 29.55
C LYS A 6 2.81 -67.12 30.89
N SER A 7 2.55 -65.90 31.40
CA SER A 7 1.93 -64.72 30.78
C SER A 7 1.86 -63.54 31.78
N SER A 8 1.74 -62.31 31.23
CA SER A 8 1.21 -61.06 31.82
C SER A 8 1.96 -60.38 32.98
N LYS A 9 2.78 -59.39 32.62
CA LYS A 9 3.24 -58.30 33.51
C LYS A 9 2.13 -57.28 33.72
N VAL A 10 1.73 -57.11 34.97
CA VAL A 10 1.02 -55.94 35.50
C VAL A 10 2.09 -54.99 36.04
N THR A 11 2.17 -53.75 35.54
CA THR A 11 3.00 -52.69 36.14
C THR A 11 2.11 -51.64 36.79
N ARG A 12 2.20 -51.59 38.12
CA ARG A 12 1.79 -50.47 38.98
C ARG A 12 2.79 -49.32 38.86
N GLY A 13 2.31 -48.09 39.08
CA GLY A 13 3.06 -47.07 39.83
C GLY A 13 3.31 -45.77 39.08
N GLY A 14 2.67 -44.69 39.52
CA GLY A 14 3.02 -43.32 39.10
C GLY A 14 1.95 -42.26 39.36
N VAL A 15 1.52 -42.11 40.61
CA VAL A 15 0.62 -41.04 41.05
C VAL A 15 1.43 -39.76 41.30
N TYR A 16 1.11 -38.66 40.60
CA TYR A 16 1.33 -37.30 41.12
C TYR A 16 0.03 -36.50 40.97
N LYS A 17 -0.62 -36.26 42.12
CA LYS A 17 -1.81 -35.41 42.27
C LYS A 17 -1.46 -33.94 41.97
N ARG A 18 -2.21 -33.29 41.07
CA ARG A 18 -2.43 -31.84 41.13
C ARG A 18 -3.94 -31.56 41.12
N ARG A 19 -4.37 -30.85 42.16
CA ARG A 19 -5.74 -30.49 42.52
C ARG A 19 -6.44 -29.71 41.38
N GLY A 20 -7.71 -30.05 41.14
CA GLY A 20 -8.54 -29.43 40.11
C GLY A 20 -8.98 -28.00 40.42
N ARG A 21 -9.24 -27.25 39.35
CA ARG A 21 -10.13 -26.08 39.33
C ARG A 21 -11.42 -26.47 38.58
N PRO A 22 -12.62 -25.99 38.99
CA PRO A 22 -13.88 -26.39 38.38
C PRO A 22 -14.00 -25.80 36.97
N GLY A 23 -14.38 -26.62 35.98
CA GLY A 23 -14.64 -26.19 34.63
C GLY A 23 -15.89 -25.31 34.55
N ARG A 24 -15.76 -24.11 33.97
CA ARG A 24 -16.91 -23.35 33.44
C ARG A 24 -17.40 -24.08 32.19
N LYS A 25 -18.63 -24.58 32.21
CA LYS A 25 -19.33 -25.06 31.01
C LYS A 25 -19.49 -23.87 30.05
N ILE A 26 -18.81 -23.92 28.92
CA ILE A 26 -19.12 -23.07 27.76
C ILE A 26 -20.33 -23.71 27.09
N THR A 27 -21.50 -23.10 27.23
CA THR A 27 -22.67 -23.44 26.42
C THR A 27 -22.41 -22.93 25.00
N GLN A 28 -22.13 -23.85 24.07
CA GLN A 28 -22.16 -23.55 22.64
C GLN A 28 -23.61 -23.27 22.25
N ILE A 29 -23.89 -22.03 21.82
CA ILE A 29 -25.15 -21.68 21.17
C ILE A 29 -25.12 -22.35 19.80
N LYS A 30 -26.11 -23.20 19.50
CA LYS A 30 -26.23 -23.86 18.20
C LYS A 30 -26.82 -22.87 17.21
N ASP A 31 -26.44 -22.96 15.93
CA ASP A 31 -26.96 -22.07 14.86
C ASP A 31 -28.50 -22.11 14.73
N SER A 32 -29.15 -23.16 15.26
CA SER A 32 -30.61 -23.30 15.33
C SER A 32 -31.30 -22.35 16.31
N ASP A 33 -30.56 -21.71 17.21
CA ASP A 33 -31.10 -20.89 18.30
C ASP A 33 -31.05 -19.38 17.97
N LEU A 34 -30.61 -19.03 16.75
CA LEU A 34 -30.68 -17.65 16.23
C LEU A 34 -32.08 -17.41 15.65
N PRO A 35 -32.77 -16.32 16.02
CA PRO A 35 -34.06 -15.99 15.42
C PRO A 35 -33.90 -15.84 13.90
N PRO A 36 -34.91 -16.23 13.10
CA PRO A 36 -34.89 -16.03 11.66
C PRO A 36 -34.61 -14.55 11.38
N VAL A 37 -33.71 -14.30 10.43
CA VAL A 37 -33.48 -12.94 9.93
C VAL A 37 -34.76 -12.56 9.20
N GLU A 38 -35.62 -11.78 9.84
CA GLU A 38 -36.74 -11.15 9.16
C GLU A 38 -36.17 -10.28 8.04
N ASP A 39 -36.61 -10.56 6.81
CA ASP A 39 -36.33 -9.75 5.63
C ASP A 39 -37.01 -8.39 5.82
N VAL A 40 -36.34 -7.47 6.53
CA VAL A 40 -36.75 -6.08 6.53
C VAL A 40 -36.42 -5.54 5.15
N GLU A 41 -37.43 -5.48 4.27
CA GLU A 41 -37.40 -4.72 3.02
C GLU A 41 -37.18 -3.24 3.36
N MET A 42 -35.91 -2.88 3.54
CA MET A 42 -35.46 -1.50 3.67
C MET A 42 -34.82 -1.14 2.35
N GLU A 43 -35.56 -0.43 1.51
CA GLU A 43 -34.99 0.29 0.37
C GLU A 43 -33.76 1.04 0.87
N ALA A 44 -32.58 0.60 0.42
CA ALA A 44 -31.34 1.29 0.70
C ALA A 44 -31.49 2.69 0.10
N LEU A 45 -31.83 3.69 0.94
CA LEU A 45 -31.95 5.09 0.58
C LEU A 45 -30.73 5.47 -0.26
N LYS A 46 -30.93 5.53 -1.58
CA LYS A 46 -29.89 5.83 -2.54
C LYS A 46 -29.60 7.31 -2.39
N ARG A 47 -28.52 7.65 -1.70
CA ARG A 47 -28.09 9.02 -1.47
C ARG A 47 -27.97 9.76 -2.80
N THR A 48 -28.52 10.96 -2.84
CA THR A 48 -28.53 11.83 -4.00
C THR A 48 -27.43 12.90 -3.89
N GLU A 49 -27.07 13.51 -5.01
CA GLU A 49 -26.14 14.64 -5.06
C GLU A 49 -26.66 15.84 -4.24
N ALA A 50 -27.98 16.07 -4.26
CA ALA A 50 -28.63 17.12 -3.49
C ALA A 50 -28.48 16.95 -1.97
N ASP A 51 -28.48 15.70 -1.46
CA ASP A 51 -28.31 15.41 -0.03
C ASP A 51 -26.95 15.88 0.53
N VAL A 52 -25.97 16.07 -0.35
CA VAL A 52 -24.61 16.50 -0.01
C VAL A 52 -24.23 17.85 -0.62
N GLY A 53 -25.24 18.64 -0.99
CA GLY A 53 -25.07 20.02 -1.42
C GLY A 53 -24.54 20.20 -2.84
N ILE A 54 -24.59 19.17 -3.70
CA ILE A 54 -24.25 19.29 -5.12
C ILE A 54 -25.53 19.64 -5.88
N THR A 55 -25.74 20.93 -6.18
CA THR A 55 -27.00 21.43 -6.75
C THR A 55 -26.85 22.34 -7.96
N GLU A 56 -25.71 23.00 -8.13
CA GLU A 56 -25.51 23.99 -9.17
C GLU A 56 -24.71 23.43 -10.35
N TYR A 57 -24.84 24.05 -11.53
CA TYR A 57 -24.13 23.71 -12.76
C TYR A 57 -23.63 24.97 -13.48
N ILE A 58 -22.56 24.86 -14.27
CA ILE A 58 -21.98 25.99 -15.03
C ILE A 58 -22.67 26.20 -16.39
N GLY A 59 -23.08 25.10 -17.03
CA GLY A 59 -23.70 25.13 -18.35
C GLY A 59 -25.21 25.33 -18.30
N ALA A 60 -25.74 26.20 -19.17
CA ALA A 60 -27.18 26.39 -19.35
C ALA A 60 -27.80 25.43 -20.39
N HIS A 61 -26.96 24.64 -21.07
CA HIS A 61 -27.35 23.57 -21.99
C HIS A 61 -28.26 22.52 -21.33
N LYS A 62 -29.03 21.82 -22.17
CA LYS A 62 -29.95 20.78 -21.72
C LYS A 62 -29.19 19.54 -21.25
N GLY A 63 -29.51 19.07 -20.05
CA GLY A 63 -28.97 17.80 -19.53
C GLY A 63 -29.46 16.58 -20.31
N PHE A 64 -28.64 15.54 -20.37
CA PHE A 64 -28.96 14.27 -21.02
C PHE A 64 -28.49 13.06 -20.19
N SER A 65 -28.98 11.88 -20.55
CA SER A 65 -28.62 10.63 -19.87
C SER A 65 -27.52 9.89 -20.62
N ALA A 66 -26.61 9.30 -19.86
CA ALA A 66 -25.61 8.38 -20.36
C ALA A 66 -25.20 7.39 -19.26
N VAL A 67 -24.66 6.24 -19.67
CA VAL A 67 -24.12 5.22 -18.78
C VAL A 67 -22.61 5.35 -18.73
N ILE A 68 -22.08 5.70 -17.55
CA ILE A 68 -20.66 5.73 -17.26
C ILE A 68 -20.19 4.40 -16.65
N LYS A 69 -18.92 4.02 -16.90
CA LYS A 69 -18.30 2.79 -16.35
C LYS A 69 -19.09 1.51 -16.65
N GLN A 70 -19.80 1.42 -17.79
CA GLN A 70 -20.53 0.20 -18.19
C GLN A 70 -19.56 -1.00 -18.20
N ARG A 71 -18.41 -0.84 -18.85
CA ARG A 71 -17.23 -1.70 -18.71
C ARG A 71 -16.13 -0.96 -17.94
N TYR A 72 -15.25 -1.66 -17.23
CA TYR A 72 -14.09 -1.00 -16.60
C TYR A 72 -13.13 -0.41 -17.66
N SER A 73 -13.11 -0.96 -18.87
CA SER A 73 -12.37 -0.42 -20.01
C SER A 73 -12.96 0.86 -20.61
N ASP A 74 -14.15 1.29 -20.17
CA ASP A 74 -14.72 2.57 -20.58
C ASP A 74 -14.15 3.74 -19.76
N PHE A 75 -13.31 3.47 -18.76
CA PHE A 75 -12.76 4.46 -17.83
C PHE A 75 -11.26 4.25 -17.65
N HIS A 76 -10.48 5.12 -18.28
CA HIS A 76 -9.03 5.09 -18.24
C HIS A 76 -8.51 6.29 -17.45
N VAL A 77 -7.51 6.05 -16.60
CA VAL A 77 -6.84 7.09 -15.82
C VAL A 77 -5.34 6.95 -15.99
N SER A 78 -4.67 8.00 -16.43
CA SER A 78 -3.22 8.02 -16.56
C SER A 78 -2.67 9.18 -15.75
N GLU A 79 -1.79 8.88 -14.81
CA GLU A 79 -1.15 9.89 -13.96
C GLU A 79 -0.32 10.88 -14.79
N ILE A 80 -0.27 12.13 -14.34
CA ILE A 80 0.63 13.16 -14.85
C ILE A 80 1.63 13.44 -13.73
N ASN A 81 2.91 13.13 -13.97
CA ASN A 81 3.94 13.25 -12.94
C ASN A 81 4.30 14.73 -12.64
N GLN A 82 5.19 14.96 -11.67
CA GLN A 82 5.64 16.31 -11.29
C GLN A 82 6.24 17.13 -12.44
N GLU A 83 6.85 16.49 -13.44
CA GLU A 83 7.34 17.21 -14.63
C GLU A 83 6.26 17.49 -15.68
N GLY A 84 4.98 17.17 -15.39
CA GLY A 84 3.87 17.36 -16.33
C GLY A 84 3.81 16.30 -17.44
N ARG A 85 4.57 15.21 -17.33
CA ARG A 85 4.59 14.13 -18.33
C ARG A 85 3.54 13.07 -18.01
N LEU A 86 2.88 12.59 -19.06
CA LEU A 86 1.91 11.51 -18.95
C LEU A 86 2.63 10.19 -18.65
N VAL A 87 2.16 9.49 -17.62
CA VAL A 87 2.70 8.20 -17.21
C VAL A 87 2.08 7.09 -18.07
N GLU A 88 2.87 6.58 -19.00
CA GLU A 88 2.47 5.53 -19.94
C GLU A 88 3.36 4.30 -19.81
N LEU A 89 2.75 3.11 -19.88
CA LEU A 89 3.47 1.85 -19.91
C LEU A 89 3.89 1.56 -21.37
N THR A 90 5.11 1.92 -21.72
CA THR A 90 5.65 1.79 -23.10
C THR A 90 6.68 0.69 -23.25
N SER A 91 7.30 0.24 -22.15
CA SER A 91 8.29 -0.83 -22.19
C SER A 91 8.15 -1.78 -21.00
N LEU A 92 8.20 -3.08 -21.27
CA LEU A 92 8.22 -4.15 -20.26
C LEU A 92 9.64 -4.68 -20.00
N SER A 93 10.63 -4.27 -20.80
CA SER A 93 12.00 -4.74 -20.67
C SER A 93 12.72 -4.07 -19.50
N CYS A 94 13.62 -4.83 -18.88
CA CYS A 94 14.55 -4.31 -17.88
C CYS A 94 15.82 -3.85 -18.59
N ASP A 95 15.81 -2.64 -19.16
CA ASP A 95 16.96 -2.09 -19.90
C ASP A 95 17.98 -1.37 -19.01
N ILE A 96 17.88 -1.51 -17.68
CA ILE A 96 18.76 -0.84 -16.73
C ILE A 96 20.23 -1.25 -16.89
N GLU A 97 20.51 -2.44 -17.45
CA GLU A 97 21.87 -2.86 -17.84
C GLU A 97 22.44 -2.06 -19.02
N SER A 98 21.60 -1.45 -19.87
CA SER A 98 22.02 -0.62 -21.03
C SER A 98 22.33 0.84 -20.67
N GLN A 99 21.85 1.31 -19.50
CA GLN A 99 22.18 2.62 -18.94
C GLN A 99 23.38 2.57 -17.98
N ALA A 100 24.08 1.43 -17.95
CA ALA A 100 25.39 1.32 -17.36
C ALA A 100 26.38 2.10 -18.24
N PRO A 101 27.20 3.00 -17.68
CA PRO A 101 28.50 3.25 -18.26
C PRO A 101 29.16 1.87 -18.38
N LYS A 102 29.52 1.47 -19.60
CA LYS A 102 30.45 0.36 -19.84
C LYS A 102 31.84 0.76 -19.34
N THR A 103 31.99 1.03 -18.05
CA THR A 103 33.28 1.41 -17.45
C THR A 103 33.37 0.83 -16.04
N PHE A 104 33.44 -0.49 -15.96
CA PHE A 104 34.21 -1.13 -14.89
C PHE A 104 35.28 -1.98 -15.56
N GLY A 105 36.53 -1.49 -15.50
CA GLY A 105 37.74 -2.19 -15.90
C GLY A 105 37.90 -2.44 -17.41
N LYS A 106 38.10 -1.40 -18.23
CA LYS A 106 38.52 -1.58 -19.64
C LYS A 106 39.71 -0.74 -20.12
N ASP A 107 40.20 0.22 -19.35
CA ASP A 107 41.27 1.11 -19.85
C ASP A 107 42.67 0.77 -19.30
N VAL A 108 42.80 -0.26 -18.46
CA VAL A 108 44.10 -0.75 -17.97
C VAL A 108 44.12 -2.26 -18.10
N THR A 109 44.84 -2.76 -19.09
CA THR A 109 45.12 -4.19 -19.22
C THR A 109 46.26 -4.57 -18.25
N LEU A 110 46.38 -5.87 -17.93
CA LEU A 110 47.54 -6.37 -17.16
C LEU A 110 48.88 -6.04 -17.87
N ASP A 111 48.84 -5.85 -19.19
CA ASP A 111 50.00 -5.46 -20.00
C ASP A 111 50.43 -4.02 -19.72
N ASP A 112 49.49 -3.10 -19.44
CA ASP A 112 49.74 -1.67 -19.18
C ASP A 112 50.30 -1.37 -17.77
N CYS A 113 50.36 -2.37 -16.90
CA CYS A 113 50.81 -2.21 -15.52
C CYS A 113 52.33 -2.40 -15.40
N ASN A 114 53.10 -1.32 -15.38
CA ASN A 114 54.57 -1.36 -15.17
C ASN A 114 54.98 -1.72 -13.73
N ASP A 115 54.05 -1.62 -12.77
CA ASP A 115 54.30 -1.89 -11.34
C ASP A 115 54.25 -3.38 -10.98
N LEU A 116 53.95 -4.27 -11.93
CA LEU A 116 53.85 -5.72 -11.72
C LEU A 116 55.04 -6.43 -12.37
N THR A 117 55.71 -7.31 -11.62
CA THR A 117 56.72 -8.20 -12.20
C THR A 117 56.07 -9.19 -13.17
N PRO A 118 56.79 -9.67 -14.19
CA PRO A 118 56.27 -10.65 -15.16
C PRO A 118 55.65 -11.89 -14.48
N GLU A 119 56.27 -12.37 -13.41
CA GLU A 119 55.79 -13.51 -12.63
C GLU A 119 54.43 -13.27 -11.96
N VAL A 120 54.16 -12.03 -11.52
CA VAL A 120 52.88 -11.64 -10.93
C VAL A 120 51.81 -11.50 -12.02
N LYS A 121 52.16 -10.96 -13.18
CA LYS A 121 51.26 -10.86 -14.33
C LYS A 121 50.79 -12.24 -14.80
N ASP A 122 51.71 -13.19 -14.96
CA ASP A 122 51.38 -14.56 -15.39
C ASP A 122 50.44 -15.27 -14.42
N LYS A 123 50.68 -15.12 -13.11
CA LYS A 123 49.80 -15.69 -12.07
C LYS A 123 48.41 -15.04 -12.06
N LEU A 124 48.30 -13.75 -12.33
CA LEU A 124 47.01 -13.05 -12.45
C LEU A 124 46.24 -13.44 -13.73
N ILE A 125 46.93 -13.65 -14.85
CA ILE A 125 46.32 -14.16 -16.10
C ILE A 125 45.83 -15.59 -15.90
N GLN A 126 46.61 -16.43 -15.19
CA GLN A 126 46.21 -17.79 -14.85
C GLN A 126 44.98 -17.80 -13.92
N MET A 127 44.93 -16.87 -12.96
CA MET A 127 43.76 -16.68 -12.09
C MET A 127 42.50 -16.33 -12.88
N GLU A 128 42.61 -15.41 -13.86
CA GLU A 128 41.49 -15.02 -14.70
C GLU A 128 40.97 -16.20 -15.55
N LYS A 129 41.86 -17.05 -16.06
CA LYS A 129 41.51 -18.26 -16.82
C LYS A 129 40.95 -19.40 -15.95
N SER A 130 41.15 -19.36 -14.63
CA SER A 130 40.79 -20.42 -13.68
C SER A 130 39.67 -20.02 -12.71
N ASP A 131 38.73 -19.20 -13.17
CA ASP A 131 37.58 -18.73 -12.38
C ASP A 131 37.97 -18.14 -11.01
N PHE A 132 39.02 -17.30 -10.99
CA PHE A 132 39.48 -16.58 -9.80
C PHE A 132 39.83 -17.48 -8.61
N SER A 133 40.50 -18.60 -8.88
CA SER A 133 41.13 -19.43 -7.86
C SER A 133 42.14 -18.63 -7.02
N ASN A 134 42.36 -19.01 -5.76
CA ASN A 134 43.27 -18.26 -4.89
C ASN A 134 44.72 -18.39 -5.41
N VAL A 135 45.39 -17.26 -5.56
CA VAL A 135 46.79 -17.16 -5.93
C VAL A 135 47.60 -16.63 -4.75
N GLU A 136 48.75 -17.24 -4.50
CA GLU A 136 49.70 -16.82 -3.48
C GLU A 136 50.97 -16.29 -4.14
N ILE A 137 51.39 -15.09 -3.73
CA ILE A 137 52.57 -14.41 -4.25
C ILE A 137 53.49 -14.09 -3.08
N GLU A 138 54.72 -14.59 -3.10
CA GLU A 138 55.73 -14.24 -2.10
C GLU A 138 56.22 -12.81 -2.33
N VAL A 139 56.03 -11.93 -1.34
CA VAL A 139 56.36 -10.49 -1.37
C VAL A 139 57.32 -10.11 -0.24
N THR A 140 58.10 -11.08 0.27
CA THR A 140 59.03 -10.94 1.41
C THR A 140 60.06 -9.83 1.19
N ASN A 141 60.59 -9.73 -0.02
CA ASN A 141 61.63 -8.75 -0.38
C ASN A 141 61.07 -7.38 -0.82
N MET A 142 59.76 -7.16 -0.74
CA MET A 142 59.11 -5.93 -1.20
C MET A 142 58.82 -4.97 -0.04
N SER A 143 59.07 -3.69 -0.27
CA SER A 143 58.73 -2.61 0.66
C SER A 143 57.22 -2.50 0.89
N LYS A 144 56.82 -1.76 1.92
CA LYS A 144 55.40 -1.51 2.22
C LYS A 144 54.70 -0.72 1.10
N ASP A 145 55.41 0.20 0.45
CA ASP A 145 54.87 1.04 -0.62
C ASP A 145 54.71 0.25 -1.93
N GLU A 146 55.63 -0.66 -2.24
CA GLU A 146 55.50 -1.57 -3.39
C GLU A 146 54.32 -2.51 -3.23
N ARG A 147 54.12 -3.08 -2.03
CA ARG A 147 52.93 -3.92 -1.74
C ARG A 147 51.63 -3.13 -1.86
N LYS A 148 51.63 -1.87 -1.42
CA LYS A 148 50.46 -0.98 -1.55
C LYS A 148 50.12 -0.69 -3.02
N ARG A 149 51.14 -0.41 -3.85
CA ARG A 149 50.95 -0.23 -5.31
C ARG A 149 50.35 -1.47 -5.96
N ILE A 150 50.82 -2.66 -5.62
CA ILE A 150 50.25 -3.92 -6.13
C ILE A 150 48.78 -4.08 -5.72
N HIS A 151 48.42 -3.78 -4.47
CA HIS A 151 47.02 -3.79 -4.03
C HIS A 151 46.14 -2.80 -4.81
N GLU A 152 46.64 -1.60 -5.07
CA GLU A 152 45.95 -0.57 -5.86
C GLU A 152 45.77 -1.00 -7.32
N THR A 153 46.81 -1.56 -7.95
CA THR A 153 46.76 -2.08 -9.32
C THR A 153 45.78 -3.23 -9.46
N ILE A 154 45.78 -4.20 -8.54
CA ILE A 154 44.81 -5.32 -8.53
C ILE A 154 43.38 -4.78 -8.39
N LYS A 155 43.17 -3.78 -7.53
CA LYS A 155 41.86 -3.15 -7.33
C LYS A 155 41.40 -2.39 -8.57
N ASN A 156 42.32 -1.76 -9.30
CA ASN A 156 42.01 -1.05 -10.55
C ASN A 156 41.68 -2.01 -11.70
N VAL A 157 42.40 -3.13 -11.81
CA VAL A 157 42.21 -4.13 -12.89
C VAL A 157 40.99 -5.03 -12.63
N PHE A 158 40.84 -5.59 -11.43
CA PHE A 158 39.82 -6.61 -11.13
C PHE A 158 38.62 -6.10 -10.34
N GLY A 159 38.67 -4.86 -9.83
CA GLY A 159 37.57 -4.23 -9.10
C GLY A 159 37.12 -5.05 -7.88
N ALA A 160 35.80 -5.20 -7.73
CA ALA A 160 35.18 -5.92 -6.62
C ALA A 160 35.20 -7.47 -6.75
N ARG A 161 35.74 -8.02 -7.84
CA ARG A 161 35.74 -9.48 -8.10
C ARG A 161 36.76 -10.23 -7.24
N VAL A 162 37.81 -9.55 -6.80
CA VAL A 162 38.97 -10.13 -6.15
C VAL A 162 39.37 -9.27 -4.96
N VAL A 163 39.84 -9.91 -3.88
CA VAL A 163 40.44 -9.22 -2.73
C VAL A 163 41.88 -9.70 -2.59
N SER A 164 42.79 -8.76 -2.35
CA SER A 164 44.19 -9.03 -2.08
C SER A 164 44.50 -8.72 -0.62
N ASN A 165 45.06 -9.70 0.10
CA ASN A 165 45.48 -9.57 1.50
C ASN A 165 46.94 -9.98 1.65
N THR A 166 47.74 -9.22 2.38
CA THR A 166 49.10 -9.64 2.76
C THR A 166 49.07 -10.35 4.11
N ILE A 167 49.54 -11.59 4.16
CA ILE A 167 49.68 -12.40 5.37
C ILE A 167 51.16 -12.70 5.64
N GLU A 168 51.50 -12.96 6.89
CA GLU A 168 52.83 -13.42 7.30
C GLU A 168 52.74 -14.89 7.69
N LYS A 169 53.52 -15.74 7.03
CA LYS A 169 53.52 -17.20 7.21
C LYS A 169 54.97 -17.69 7.16
N GLU A 170 55.41 -18.41 8.20
CA GLU A 170 56.76 -19.01 8.26
C GLU A 170 57.88 -17.99 7.97
N GLU A 171 57.83 -16.80 8.61
CA GLU A 171 58.78 -15.68 8.42
C GLU A 171 58.83 -15.07 7.01
N LYS A 172 57.90 -15.45 6.13
CA LYS A 172 57.72 -14.90 4.78
C LYS A 172 56.44 -14.08 4.67
N LYS A 173 56.46 -13.02 3.88
CA LYS A 173 55.26 -12.21 3.59
C LYS A 173 54.65 -12.69 2.28
N ILE A 174 53.40 -13.13 2.32
CA ILE A 174 52.68 -13.69 1.17
C ILE A 174 51.45 -12.83 0.91
N MET A 175 51.27 -12.38 -0.34
CA MET A 175 50.05 -11.74 -0.80
C MET A 175 49.12 -12.80 -1.38
N VAL A 176 47.99 -13.01 -0.72
CA VAL A 176 46.93 -13.92 -1.15
C VAL A 176 45.88 -13.12 -1.90
N ILE A 177 45.62 -13.50 -3.14
CA ILE A 177 44.70 -12.86 -4.07
C ILE A 177 43.62 -13.88 -4.42
N GLY A 178 42.34 -13.56 -4.21
CA GLY A 178 41.27 -14.50 -4.52
C GLY A 178 39.87 -13.95 -4.31
N LYS A 179 38.86 -14.81 -4.47
CA LYS A 179 37.46 -14.42 -4.25
C LYS A 179 37.26 -13.94 -2.80
N PRO A 180 36.49 -12.86 -2.57
CA PRO A 180 36.19 -12.39 -1.22
C PRO A 180 35.57 -13.51 -0.37
N LYS A 181 36.21 -13.87 0.75
CA LYS A 181 35.65 -14.80 1.74
C LYS A 181 34.59 -14.08 2.57
N GLY A 182 33.33 -14.20 2.15
CA GLY A 182 32.15 -13.66 2.82
C GLY A 182 30.94 -13.70 1.90
N LYS A 183 29.71 -13.66 2.44
CA LYS A 183 28.51 -13.45 1.61
C LYS A 183 28.76 -12.22 0.75
N GLN A 184 28.73 -12.39 -0.58
CA GLN A 184 28.74 -11.30 -1.54
C GLN A 184 27.87 -10.17 -0.99
N ARG A 185 28.49 -9.02 -0.72
CA ARG A 185 27.72 -7.79 -0.52
C ARG A 185 26.95 -7.63 -1.82
N VAL A 186 25.62 -7.72 -1.69
CA VAL A 186 24.59 -7.56 -2.72
C VAL A 186 25.15 -6.71 -3.85
N ASP A 187 25.16 -7.27 -5.07
CA ASP A 187 25.50 -6.54 -6.29
C ASP A 187 24.96 -5.13 -6.16
N ASP A 188 25.83 -4.12 -6.17
CA ASP A 188 25.39 -2.74 -6.19
C ASP A 188 24.89 -2.44 -7.61
N TRP A 189 23.85 -3.14 -8.04
CA TRP A 189 23.16 -2.93 -9.32
C TRP A 189 22.58 -1.51 -9.40
N THR A 190 22.51 -0.82 -8.25
CA THR A 190 22.14 0.59 -8.18
C THR A 190 23.29 1.53 -8.55
N GLN A 191 24.54 1.06 -8.51
CA GLN A 191 25.74 1.81 -8.94
C GLN A 191 25.84 3.19 -8.27
N GLY A 192 25.40 3.31 -7.01
CA GLY A 192 25.29 4.58 -6.29
C GLY A 192 24.27 5.59 -6.84
N LYS A 193 23.49 5.25 -7.90
CA LYS A 193 22.48 6.14 -8.50
C LYS A 193 21.23 6.30 -7.62
N GLY A 194 21.00 5.39 -6.69
CA GLY A 194 19.85 5.46 -5.80
C GLY A 194 19.57 4.15 -5.10
N ARG A 195 18.42 4.05 -4.44
CA ARG A 195 17.99 2.82 -3.76
C ARG A 195 16.55 2.42 -4.06
N TYR A 196 15.83 3.26 -4.81
CA TYR A 196 14.44 3.04 -5.18
C TYR A 196 14.35 2.75 -6.67
N VAL A 197 13.67 1.66 -7.01
CA VAL A 197 13.25 1.42 -8.40
C VAL A 197 11.89 2.02 -8.58
N TYR A 198 11.80 2.96 -9.51
CA TYR A 198 10.55 3.49 -10.01
C TYR A 198 10.12 2.62 -11.19
N PHE A 199 8.82 2.42 -11.31
CA PHE A 199 8.22 1.69 -12.40
C PHE A 199 6.82 2.24 -12.66
N VAL A 200 6.37 2.09 -13.89
CA VAL A 200 4.98 2.34 -14.24
C VAL A 200 4.17 1.11 -13.84
N LEU A 201 3.15 1.32 -13.02
CA LEU A 201 2.15 0.34 -12.64
C LEU A 201 0.90 0.54 -13.51
N TYR A 202 0.60 -0.44 -14.34
CA TYR A 202 -0.68 -0.59 -15.01
C TYR A 202 -1.54 -1.59 -14.22
N LYS A 203 -2.77 -1.21 -13.87
CA LYS A 203 -3.74 -2.10 -13.20
C LYS A 203 -5.11 -2.05 -13.88
N GLU A 204 -5.82 -3.18 -13.85
CA GLU A 204 -7.18 -3.31 -14.39
C GLU A 204 -8.17 -3.80 -13.33
N ASN A 205 -9.27 -3.05 -13.14
CA ASN A 205 -10.35 -3.41 -12.20
C ASN A 205 -9.86 -3.75 -10.77
N MET A 206 -8.79 -3.10 -10.33
CA MET A 206 -8.07 -3.38 -9.10
C MET A 206 -7.72 -2.08 -8.39
N ASP A 207 -7.72 -2.14 -7.07
CA ASP A 207 -7.42 -1.01 -6.21
C ASP A 207 -5.91 -0.76 -6.14
N THR A 208 -5.50 0.48 -5.84
CA THR A 208 -4.07 0.83 -5.80
C THR A 208 -3.35 0.16 -4.64
N MET A 209 -3.97 0.17 -3.47
CA MET A 209 -3.44 -0.51 -2.28
C MET A 209 -3.45 -2.02 -2.43
N GLU A 210 -4.51 -2.58 -3.04
CA GLU A 210 -4.59 -4.01 -3.35
C GLU A 210 -3.40 -4.41 -4.24
N ALA A 211 -3.18 -3.69 -5.34
CA ALA A 211 -2.04 -3.90 -6.22
C ALA A 211 -0.70 -3.78 -5.47
N ALA A 212 -0.53 -2.74 -4.67
CA ALA A 212 0.67 -2.51 -3.86
C ALA A 212 0.91 -3.65 -2.85
N ASN A 213 -0.13 -4.16 -2.20
CA ASN A 213 -0.05 -5.27 -1.25
C ASN A 213 0.32 -6.60 -1.94
N ILE A 214 -0.29 -6.89 -3.08
CA ILE A 214 0.04 -8.08 -3.89
C ILE A 214 1.51 -8.02 -4.33
N ILE A 215 1.96 -6.87 -4.85
CA ILE A 215 3.35 -6.63 -5.24
C ILE A 215 4.29 -6.81 -4.04
N SER A 216 3.98 -6.18 -2.91
CA SER A 216 4.77 -6.28 -1.68
C SER A 216 4.92 -7.73 -1.23
N HIS A 217 3.83 -8.50 -1.22
CA HIS A 217 3.84 -9.91 -0.83
C HIS A 217 4.67 -10.77 -1.79
N LYS A 218 4.51 -10.59 -3.11
CA LYS A 218 5.31 -11.31 -4.13
C LYS A 218 6.80 -11.00 -4.03
N LEU A 219 7.15 -9.76 -3.69
CA LEU A 219 8.53 -9.32 -3.50
C LEU A 219 9.09 -9.61 -2.08
N ARG A 220 8.27 -10.16 -1.18
CA ARG A 220 8.61 -10.40 0.24
C ARG A 220 9.01 -9.12 0.99
N LEU A 221 8.38 -8.01 0.64
CA LEU A 221 8.53 -6.73 1.32
C LEU A 221 7.49 -6.59 2.43
N ALA A 222 7.84 -5.82 3.45
CA ALA A 222 6.89 -5.44 4.50
C ALA A 222 5.77 -4.55 3.92
N PRO A 223 4.56 -4.59 4.48
CA PRO A 223 3.46 -3.70 4.06
C PRO A 223 3.88 -2.22 4.03
N GLY A 224 3.39 -1.47 3.05
CA GLY A 224 3.71 -0.05 2.86
C GLY A 224 5.09 0.24 2.24
N LYS A 225 5.84 -0.78 1.80
CA LYS A 225 7.13 -0.57 1.10
C LYS A 225 7.00 -0.32 -0.40
N VAL A 226 5.84 -0.61 -0.99
CA VAL A 226 5.48 -0.16 -2.33
C VAL A 226 4.80 1.20 -2.15
N THR A 227 5.39 2.27 -2.66
CA THR A 227 4.82 3.63 -2.56
C THR A 227 4.38 4.15 -3.92
N TYR A 228 3.47 5.12 -3.92
CA TYR A 228 2.84 5.72 -5.11
C TYR A 228 2.41 7.17 -4.78
N ALA A 229 2.15 7.98 -5.81
CA ALA A 229 1.83 9.40 -5.64
C ALA A 229 0.36 9.68 -5.26
N GLY A 230 -0.53 8.74 -5.55
CA GLY A 230 -1.95 8.82 -5.18
C GLY A 230 -2.67 7.55 -5.63
N THR A 231 -3.81 7.26 -5.03
CA THR A 231 -4.64 6.13 -5.47
C THR A 231 -5.36 6.48 -6.77
N LYS A 232 -5.84 5.46 -7.47
CA LYS A 232 -6.52 5.54 -8.76
C LYS A 232 -7.70 4.59 -8.76
N ASP A 233 -8.77 4.97 -9.44
CA ASP A 233 -10.02 4.23 -9.50
C ASP A 233 -9.86 2.71 -9.63
N ARG A 234 -10.52 1.97 -8.74
CA ARG A 234 -10.59 0.51 -8.83
C ARG A 234 -11.23 0.07 -10.14
N ARG A 235 -12.44 0.57 -10.46
CA ARG A 235 -13.19 0.19 -11.68
C ARG A 235 -12.72 1.02 -12.89
N GLY A 236 -11.52 0.71 -13.36
CA GLY A 236 -10.90 1.36 -14.52
C GLY A 236 -9.71 0.58 -15.06
N LYS A 237 -9.07 1.14 -16.08
CA LYS A 237 -7.70 0.82 -16.50
C LYS A 237 -6.82 1.99 -16.13
N THR A 238 -5.87 1.79 -15.23
CA THR A 238 -5.11 2.91 -14.67
C THR A 238 -3.61 2.73 -14.82
N THR A 239 -2.89 3.79 -15.19
CA THR A 239 -1.43 3.88 -15.19
C THR A 239 -0.95 4.92 -14.19
N GLN A 240 0.02 4.56 -13.37
CA GLN A 240 0.60 5.45 -12.36
C GLN A 240 2.06 5.10 -12.09
N LEU A 241 2.83 6.03 -11.50
CA LEU A 241 4.15 5.70 -10.98
C LEU A 241 4.03 5.01 -9.63
N ALA A 242 4.88 4.03 -9.42
CA ALA A 242 5.10 3.39 -8.14
C ALA A 242 6.59 3.15 -7.93
N CYS A 243 7.01 2.98 -6.68
CA CYS A 243 8.40 2.66 -6.37
C CYS A 243 8.55 1.61 -5.28
N VAL A 244 9.68 0.89 -5.32
CA VAL A 244 10.09 -0.08 -4.30
C VAL A 244 11.56 0.11 -3.90
N PRO A 245 11.90 -0.04 -2.62
CA PRO A 245 13.27 0.04 -2.15
C PRO A 245 14.01 -1.29 -2.34
N HIS A 246 15.27 -1.22 -2.76
CA HIS A 246 16.24 -2.33 -2.75
C HIS A 246 15.80 -3.61 -3.48
N ILE A 247 14.96 -3.49 -4.51
CA ILE A 247 14.54 -4.62 -5.36
C ILE A 247 15.18 -4.49 -6.74
N HIS A 248 15.85 -5.54 -7.21
CA HIS A 248 16.37 -5.57 -8.58
C HIS A 248 15.21 -5.58 -9.59
N PRO A 249 15.22 -4.74 -10.64
CA PRO A 249 14.11 -4.59 -11.59
C PRO A 249 13.69 -5.89 -12.29
N LYS A 250 14.61 -6.82 -12.57
CA LYS A 250 14.28 -8.18 -13.04
C LYS A 250 13.18 -8.89 -12.20
N LYS A 251 13.18 -8.71 -10.86
CA LYS A 251 12.14 -9.28 -10.00
C LYS A 251 10.77 -8.62 -10.20
N LEU A 252 10.74 -7.35 -10.62
CA LEU A 252 9.51 -6.66 -10.97
C LEU A 252 8.97 -7.18 -12.31
N VAL A 253 9.84 -7.44 -13.29
CA VAL A 253 9.43 -8.04 -14.58
C VAL A 253 8.74 -9.38 -14.39
N GLU A 254 9.19 -10.20 -13.44
CA GLU A 254 8.55 -11.49 -13.08
C GLU A 254 7.07 -11.33 -12.64
N LEU A 255 6.66 -10.15 -12.18
CA LEU A 255 5.27 -9.89 -11.78
C LEU A 255 4.30 -9.93 -12.97
N ASN A 256 4.76 -9.57 -14.18
CA ASN A 256 3.94 -9.51 -15.40
C ASN A 256 3.37 -10.87 -15.79
N THR A 257 4.02 -11.97 -15.39
CA THR A 257 3.52 -13.33 -15.62
C THR A 257 2.90 -13.94 -14.35
N ALA A 258 3.29 -13.45 -13.17
CA ALA A 258 2.87 -14.03 -11.89
C ALA A 258 1.60 -13.42 -11.29
N VAL A 259 1.17 -12.24 -11.75
CA VAL A 259 0.04 -11.50 -11.20
C VAL A 259 -0.90 -11.07 -12.33
N ARG A 260 -2.17 -11.47 -12.24
CA ARG A 260 -3.19 -11.09 -13.20
C ARG A 260 -3.63 -9.64 -12.96
N ASN A 261 -4.03 -8.94 -14.02
CA ASN A 261 -4.55 -7.57 -14.00
C ASN A 261 -3.55 -6.51 -13.51
N ILE A 262 -2.28 -6.87 -13.36
CA ILE A 262 -1.16 -5.96 -13.09
C ILE A 262 -0.13 -6.15 -14.19
N THR A 263 0.37 -5.03 -14.72
CA THR A 263 1.56 -5.01 -15.57
C THR A 263 2.48 -3.91 -15.10
N VAL A 264 3.78 -4.19 -15.00
CA VAL A 264 4.83 -3.25 -14.60
C VAL A 264 5.89 -3.11 -15.67
N GLY A 265 6.47 -1.92 -15.77
CA GLY A 265 7.48 -1.60 -16.77
C GLY A 265 8.12 -0.24 -16.56
N ASN A 266 8.80 0.27 -17.59
CA ASN A 266 9.41 1.61 -17.59
C ASN A 266 10.30 1.86 -16.35
N PHE A 267 11.22 0.94 -16.08
CA PHE A 267 12.01 0.95 -14.85
C PHE A 267 13.08 2.06 -14.85
N SER A 268 13.21 2.77 -13.73
CA SER A 268 14.28 3.74 -13.47
C SER A 268 14.77 3.68 -12.02
N ILE A 269 15.95 4.22 -11.72
CA ILE A 269 16.55 4.21 -10.38
C ILE A 269 16.61 5.64 -9.84
N HIS A 270 16.11 5.82 -8.62
CA HIS A 270 16.04 7.12 -7.94
C HIS A 270 16.58 7.04 -6.49
N LYS A 271 17.01 8.20 -5.98
CA LYS A 271 17.57 8.34 -4.62
C LYS A 271 16.49 8.37 -3.54
N ASN A 272 15.34 8.98 -3.84
CA ASN A 272 14.24 9.22 -2.91
C ASN A 272 13.02 8.37 -3.28
N PRO A 273 12.19 7.96 -2.31
CA PRO A 273 10.92 7.31 -2.59
C PRO A 273 9.93 8.29 -3.23
N LEU A 274 8.94 7.75 -3.92
CA LEU A 274 7.76 8.48 -4.34
C LEU A 274 6.86 8.69 -3.10
N ARG A 275 6.41 9.92 -2.86
CA ARG A 275 5.51 10.32 -1.78
C ARG A 275 4.13 10.62 -2.34
N LEU A 276 3.13 10.58 -1.47
CA LEU A 276 1.78 11.02 -1.83
C LEU A 276 1.81 12.53 -2.13
N GLY A 277 1.04 12.95 -3.13
CA GLY A 277 1.11 14.31 -3.68
C GLY A 277 2.17 14.50 -4.78
N ASP A 278 3.06 13.54 -5.04
CA ASP A 278 4.08 13.61 -6.10
C ASP A 278 3.51 13.46 -7.54
N LEU A 279 2.37 14.09 -7.84
CA LEU A 279 1.75 14.16 -9.15
C LEU A 279 1.17 15.56 -9.41
N ARG A 280 1.03 15.94 -10.68
CA ARG A 280 0.33 17.18 -11.06
C ARG A 280 -1.16 16.98 -11.33
N GLY A 281 -1.58 15.74 -11.56
CA GLY A 281 -2.96 15.42 -11.85
C GLY A 281 -3.12 14.13 -12.64
N ASN A 282 -4.29 13.96 -13.26
CA ASN A 282 -4.66 12.75 -13.97
C ASN A 282 -5.29 13.10 -15.32
N ARG A 283 -4.90 12.35 -16.36
CA ARG A 283 -5.58 12.35 -17.65
C ARG A 283 -6.66 11.29 -17.64
N PHE A 284 -7.90 11.71 -17.82
CA PHE A 284 -9.04 10.81 -17.97
C PHE A 284 -9.37 10.58 -19.44
N ARG A 285 -9.66 9.33 -19.79
CA ARG A 285 -10.36 8.97 -21.03
C ARG A 285 -11.59 8.17 -20.66
N ILE A 286 -12.75 8.77 -20.90
CA ILE A 286 -14.05 8.26 -20.46
C ILE A 286 -14.91 8.00 -21.68
N VAL A 287 -15.57 6.85 -21.72
CA VAL A 287 -16.58 6.51 -22.72
C VAL A 287 -17.95 6.56 -22.05
N LEU A 288 -18.81 7.43 -22.57
CA LEU A 288 -20.22 7.50 -22.22
C LEU A 288 -21.00 6.59 -23.17
N ARG A 289 -21.78 5.65 -22.62
CA ARG A 289 -22.57 4.66 -23.38
C ARG A 289 -24.04 5.03 -23.33
N ASN A 290 -24.83 4.62 -24.33
CA ASN A 290 -26.28 4.86 -24.38
C ASN A 290 -26.64 6.34 -24.17
N VAL A 291 -25.94 7.24 -24.86
CA VAL A 291 -26.20 8.68 -24.81
C VAL A 291 -27.57 8.96 -25.43
N THR A 292 -28.43 9.71 -24.73
CA THR A 292 -29.80 10.01 -25.18
C THR A 292 -29.95 11.35 -25.89
N ALA A 293 -28.85 12.07 -26.11
CA ALA A 293 -28.79 13.40 -26.71
C ALA A 293 -28.44 13.34 -28.20
N SER A 294 -28.68 14.45 -28.92
CA SER A 294 -28.13 14.68 -30.26
C SER A 294 -26.63 14.99 -30.20
N ASP A 295 -25.96 14.92 -31.35
CA ASP A 295 -24.54 15.30 -31.45
C ASP A 295 -24.33 16.78 -31.08
N ASP A 296 -25.26 17.66 -31.44
CA ASP A 296 -25.20 19.09 -31.12
C ASP A 296 -25.27 19.35 -29.61
N ASP A 297 -26.19 18.69 -28.89
CA ASP A 297 -26.33 18.81 -27.43
C ASP A 297 -25.05 18.34 -26.71
N VAL A 298 -24.40 17.28 -27.23
CA VAL A 298 -23.15 16.74 -26.68
C VAL A 298 -21.98 17.68 -26.96
N GLU A 299 -21.90 18.25 -28.16
CA GLU A 299 -20.83 19.19 -28.53
C GLU A 299 -20.93 20.50 -27.72
N GLU A 300 -22.15 20.99 -27.46
CA GLU A 300 -22.38 22.14 -26.58
C GLU A 300 -21.93 21.85 -25.14
N ALA A 301 -22.25 20.68 -24.60
CA ALA A 301 -21.80 20.24 -23.28
C ALA A 301 -20.27 20.16 -23.18
N ALA A 302 -19.64 19.53 -24.17
CA ALA A 302 -18.19 19.34 -24.23
C ALA A 302 -17.46 20.68 -24.38
N SER A 303 -17.98 21.58 -25.22
CA SER A 303 -17.44 22.92 -25.39
C SER A 303 -17.54 23.74 -24.11
N THR A 304 -18.68 23.67 -23.41
CA THR A 304 -18.86 24.34 -22.12
C THR A 304 -17.87 23.84 -21.07
N LEU A 305 -17.68 22.52 -20.97
CA LEU A 305 -16.71 21.93 -20.05
C LEU A 305 -15.27 22.36 -20.39
N LYS A 306 -14.92 22.45 -21.68
CA LYS A 306 -13.60 22.87 -22.14
C LYS A 306 -13.31 24.34 -21.84
N GLU A 307 -14.29 25.21 -22.05
CA GLU A 307 -14.11 26.66 -21.91
C GLU A 307 -14.28 27.17 -20.49
N ARG A 308 -15.22 26.59 -19.74
CA ARG A 308 -15.62 27.08 -18.41
C ARG A 308 -15.33 26.10 -17.28
N GLY A 309 -14.94 24.87 -17.60
CA GLY A 309 -14.69 23.83 -16.61
C GLY A 309 -15.96 23.31 -15.96
N PHE A 310 -15.82 22.87 -14.71
CA PHE A 310 -16.88 22.34 -13.86
C PHE A 310 -16.70 22.86 -12.43
N ILE A 311 -17.73 22.72 -11.60
CA ILE A 311 -17.65 23.11 -10.19
C ILE A 311 -16.92 22.02 -9.43
N ASN A 312 -15.89 22.39 -8.67
CA ASN A 312 -15.00 21.45 -7.99
C ASN A 312 -15.61 20.77 -6.74
N TYR A 313 -16.79 20.17 -6.86
CA TYR A 313 -17.46 19.47 -5.76
C TYR A 313 -16.71 18.24 -5.26
N TYR A 314 -16.84 17.98 -3.95
CA TYR A 314 -16.59 16.65 -3.43
C TYR A 314 -17.76 15.73 -3.81
N GLY A 315 -17.47 14.71 -4.62
CA GLY A 315 -18.48 13.74 -5.08
C GLY A 315 -18.98 12.76 -4.01
N LEU A 316 -20.00 11.97 -4.35
CA LEU A 316 -20.66 11.02 -3.43
C LEU A 316 -19.71 10.02 -2.74
N GLN A 317 -18.62 9.63 -3.40
CA GLN A 317 -17.61 8.73 -2.85
C GLN A 317 -16.99 9.27 -1.55
N ARG A 318 -16.84 10.60 -1.43
CA ARG A 318 -16.29 11.28 -0.25
C ARG A 318 -17.17 11.13 1.00
N PHE A 319 -18.46 10.82 0.80
CA PHE A 319 -19.43 10.63 1.88
C PHE A 319 -19.70 9.15 2.17
N GLY A 320 -18.87 8.25 1.63
CA GLY A 320 -18.96 6.80 1.74
C GLY A 320 -20.05 6.21 0.85
N SER A 321 -20.11 4.89 0.73
CA SER A 321 -21.11 4.17 -0.09
C SER A 321 -22.17 3.42 0.74
N THR A 322 -22.07 3.46 2.07
CA THR A 322 -22.92 2.66 2.97
C THR A 322 -24.17 3.38 3.45
N SER A 323 -25.11 2.72 4.13
CA SER A 323 -26.33 3.39 4.63
C SER A 323 -26.08 4.51 5.64
N VAL A 324 -24.91 4.53 6.30
CA VAL A 324 -24.52 5.61 7.22
C VAL A 324 -23.62 6.59 6.47
N PRO A 325 -24.01 7.88 6.34
CA PRO A 325 -23.16 8.89 5.73
C PRO A 325 -21.96 9.23 6.62
N THR A 326 -20.76 9.22 6.04
CA THR A 326 -19.49 9.47 6.75
C THR A 326 -19.47 10.83 7.45
N HIS A 327 -20.05 11.86 6.84
CA HIS A 327 -20.13 13.22 7.39
C HIS A 327 -21.02 13.33 8.65
N HIS A 328 -21.97 12.40 8.86
CA HIS A 328 -22.75 12.38 10.12
C HIS A 328 -21.88 11.98 11.30
N ILE A 329 -20.97 11.01 11.11
CA ILE A 329 -19.99 10.61 12.12
C ILE A 329 -19.05 11.79 12.41
N GLY A 330 -18.58 12.49 11.37
CA GLY A 330 -17.76 13.70 11.52
C GLY A 330 -18.43 14.78 12.35
N ARG A 331 -19.72 15.05 12.08
CA ARG A 331 -20.53 16.00 12.84
C ARG A 331 -20.63 15.63 14.32
N ALA A 332 -20.87 14.35 14.62
CA ALA A 332 -20.94 13.86 16.00
C ALA A 332 -19.59 14.04 16.73
N LEU A 333 -18.48 13.71 16.07
CA LEU A 333 -17.14 13.90 16.62
C LEU A 333 -16.82 15.38 16.91
N LEU A 334 -17.15 16.31 16.00
CA LEU A 334 -16.94 17.75 16.21
C LEU A 334 -17.78 18.31 17.36
N ARG A 335 -18.97 17.74 17.61
CA ARG A 335 -19.83 18.10 18.75
C ARG A 335 -19.37 17.46 20.06
N SER A 336 -18.30 16.68 20.05
CA SER A 336 -17.89 15.83 21.18
C SER A 336 -18.99 14.85 21.62
N ASP A 337 -19.94 14.50 20.73
CA ASP A 337 -20.93 13.46 20.97
C ASP A 337 -20.33 12.09 20.61
N TRP A 338 -19.45 11.61 21.50
CA TRP A 338 -18.73 10.35 21.32
C TRP A 338 -19.66 9.16 21.25
N LYS A 339 -20.82 9.24 21.93
CA LYS A 339 -21.83 8.19 21.93
C LYS A 339 -22.49 8.09 20.56
N GLU A 340 -22.97 9.20 20.00
CA GLU A 340 -23.54 9.24 18.65
C GLU A 340 -22.53 8.73 17.62
N ALA A 341 -21.26 9.16 17.70
CA ALA A 341 -20.21 8.72 16.77
C ALA A 341 -20.01 7.19 16.79
N ILE A 342 -19.93 6.59 17.97
CA ILE A 342 -19.78 5.13 18.14
C ILE A 342 -21.01 4.38 17.64
N GLU A 343 -22.21 4.88 17.96
CA GLU A 343 -23.46 4.28 17.51
C GLU A 343 -23.60 4.35 16.00
N LEU A 344 -23.21 5.45 15.35
CA LEU A 344 -23.21 5.58 13.89
C LEU A 344 -22.23 4.62 13.21
N ILE A 345 -21.02 4.46 13.75
CA ILE A 345 -20.03 3.51 13.21
C ILE A 345 -20.56 2.07 13.26
N LEU A 346 -21.11 1.67 14.42
CA LEU A 346 -21.56 0.31 14.69
C LEU A 346 -23.03 0.05 14.32
N LYS A 347 -23.73 1.03 13.74
CA LYS A 347 -25.13 0.90 13.33
C LYS A 347 -25.29 -0.25 12.32
N PRO A 348 -26.25 -1.17 12.52
CA PRO A 348 -26.59 -2.17 11.52
C PRO A 348 -26.86 -1.51 10.17
N ARG A 349 -26.31 -2.10 9.11
CA ARG A 349 -26.46 -1.62 7.74
C ARG A 349 -27.19 -2.70 6.96
N ALA A 350 -28.12 -2.30 6.10
CA ALA A 350 -28.78 -3.24 5.19
C ALA A 350 -27.69 -3.91 4.35
N GLN A 351 -27.70 -5.25 4.29
CA GLN A 351 -26.82 -5.96 3.38
C GLN A 351 -27.18 -5.52 1.97
N VAL A 352 -26.23 -4.90 1.25
CA VAL A 352 -26.41 -4.73 -0.19
C VAL A 352 -26.35 -6.16 -0.74
N ALA A 353 -27.51 -6.72 -1.09
CA ALA A 353 -27.56 -7.97 -1.82
C ALA A 353 -26.80 -7.78 -3.13
N VAL A 354 -25.51 -8.09 -3.12
CA VAL A 354 -24.73 -8.17 -4.34
C VAL A 354 -25.33 -9.35 -5.07
N HIS A 355 -26.13 -9.07 -6.10
CA HIS A 355 -26.74 -10.05 -7.00
C HIS A 355 -25.67 -10.74 -7.86
N SER A 356 -24.60 -11.23 -7.24
CA SER A 356 -23.67 -12.15 -7.87
C SER A 356 -24.33 -13.50 -7.89
N LYS A 357 -24.92 -13.87 -9.03
CA LYS A 357 -25.38 -15.25 -9.34
C LYS A 357 -24.27 -16.30 -9.20
N PHE A 358 -23.03 -15.88 -8.89
CA PHE A 358 -21.93 -16.72 -8.47
C PHE A 358 -21.68 -16.50 -6.97
N LYS A 359 -22.24 -17.38 -6.15
CA LYS A 359 -21.91 -17.53 -4.72
C LYS A 359 -20.43 -17.86 -4.62
N LYS A 360 -19.57 -16.86 -4.36
CA LYS A 360 -18.17 -17.16 -3.96
C LYS A 360 -18.22 -17.74 -2.54
N PRO A 361 -17.45 -18.78 -2.22
CA PRO A 361 -17.47 -19.44 -0.90
C PRO A 361 -16.90 -18.59 0.27
N ASN A 362 -16.56 -17.30 0.06
CA ASN A 362 -15.91 -16.43 1.04
C ASN A 362 -16.81 -15.28 1.55
N HIS A 363 -18.13 -15.49 1.70
CA HIS A 363 -19.04 -14.50 2.32
C HIS A 363 -18.85 -14.28 3.84
N SER A 364 -17.88 -14.94 4.49
CA SER A 364 -17.82 -14.98 5.95
C SER A 364 -17.53 -13.64 6.64
N LEU A 365 -16.86 -12.68 6.01
CA LEU A 365 -16.45 -11.44 6.67
C LEU A 365 -17.55 -10.37 6.72
N GLU A 366 -18.26 -10.14 5.61
CA GLU A 366 -19.37 -9.19 5.56
C GLU A 366 -20.54 -9.69 6.43
N ASP A 367 -20.78 -11.01 6.43
CA ASP A 367 -21.74 -11.66 7.33
C ASP A 367 -21.30 -11.57 8.80
N SER A 368 -20.01 -11.77 9.09
CA SER A 368 -19.45 -11.56 10.44
C SER A 368 -19.59 -10.13 10.92
N LEU A 369 -19.35 -9.14 10.05
CA LEU A 369 -19.47 -7.72 10.38
C LEU A 369 -20.93 -7.32 10.61
N ALA A 370 -21.84 -7.78 9.75
CA ALA A 370 -23.28 -7.59 9.94
C ALA A 370 -23.75 -8.20 11.26
N LYS A 371 -23.31 -9.43 11.57
CA LYS A 371 -23.58 -10.11 12.84
C LYS A 371 -23.02 -9.36 14.05
N ALA A 372 -21.78 -8.88 13.96
CA ALA A 372 -21.15 -8.09 15.03
C ALA A 372 -21.91 -6.78 15.30
N ARG A 373 -22.30 -6.04 14.25
CA ARG A 373 -23.10 -4.83 14.37
C ARG A 373 -24.48 -5.13 14.97
N LYS A 374 -25.13 -6.22 14.57
CA LYS A 374 -26.42 -6.65 15.15
C LYS A 374 -26.30 -6.96 16.65
N ILE A 375 -25.30 -7.76 17.04
CA ILE A 375 -25.04 -8.08 18.45
C ILE A 375 -24.81 -6.80 19.26
N TRP A 376 -23.93 -5.90 18.79
CA TRP A 376 -23.72 -4.61 19.45
C TRP A 376 -25.01 -3.79 19.53
N TRP A 377 -25.82 -3.77 18.47
CA TRP A 377 -27.03 -2.97 18.41
C TRP A 377 -28.11 -3.42 19.40
N GLU A 378 -28.21 -4.73 19.64
CA GLU A 378 -29.19 -5.32 20.55
C GLU A 378 -28.69 -5.34 22.01
N THR A 379 -27.40 -5.59 22.22
CA THR A 379 -26.87 -5.93 23.56
C THR A 379 -25.91 -4.90 24.13
N ARG A 380 -25.32 -4.04 23.29
CA ARG A 380 -24.17 -3.18 23.64
C ARG A 380 -22.99 -3.96 24.25
N ASP A 381 -22.91 -5.27 24.01
CA ASP A 381 -21.80 -6.11 24.47
C ASP A 381 -20.66 -6.12 23.43
N SER A 382 -19.60 -5.38 23.73
CA SER A 382 -18.40 -5.29 22.88
C SER A 382 -17.63 -6.62 22.82
N HIS A 383 -17.73 -7.46 23.84
CA HIS A 383 -17.07 -8.76 23.87
C HIS A 383 -17.74 -9.76 22.92
N ALA A 384 -19.07 -9.88 23.00
CA ALA A 384 -19.84 -10.76 22.13
C ALA A 384 -19.77 -10.30 20.66
N ALA A 385 -19.87 -9.00 20.41
CA ALA A 385 -19.73 -8.44 19.07
C ALA A 385 -18.33 -8.70 18.47
N LEU A 386 -17.27 -8.54 19.26
CA LEU A 386 -15.89 -8.82 18.81
C LEU A 386 -15.67 -10.31 18.52
N GLN A 387 -16.28 -11.22 19.29
CA GLN A 387 -16.19 -12.65 19.01
C GLN A 387 -16.81 -13.02 17.65
N ALA A 388 -17.88 -12.32 17.25
CA ALA A 388 -18.52 -12.55 15.95
C ALA A 388 -17.62 -12.14 14.75
N LEU A 389 -16.66 -11.23 14.96
CA LEU A 389 -15.64 -10.86 13.95
C LEU A 389 -14.51 -11.90 13.83
N GLY A 390 -14.43 -12.89 14.72
CA GLY A 390 -13.40 -13.92 14.71
C GLY A 390 -11.98 -13.38 14.90
N ASN A 391 -11.00 -13.97 14.21
CA ASN A 391 -9.58 -13.70 14.42
C ASN A 391 -9.05 -12.42 13.71
N LYS A 392 -9.92 -11.56 13.16
CA LYS A 392 -9.50 -10.43 12.30
C LYS A 392 -10.21 -9.09 12.64
N PRO A 393 -10.01 -8.49 13.82
CA PRO A 393 -10.58 -7.18 14.13
C PRO A 393 -9.70 -6.04 13.55
N ARG A 394 -9.38 -6.08 12.25
CA ARG A 394 -8.50 -5.08 11.64
C ARG A 394 -9.25 -3.84 11.17
N GLY A 395 -10.54 -3.97 10.87
CA GLY A 395 -11.39 -2.85 10.46
C GLY A 395 -11.82 -1.93 11.57
N ILE A 396 -12.40 -0.80 11.17
CA ILE A 396 -12.78 0.30 12.08
C ILE A 396 -13.67 -0.24 13.20
N GLU A 397 -14.69 -1.04 12.86
CA GLU A 397 -15.59 -1.64 13.85
C GLU A 397 -14.85 -2.59 14.78
N GLY A 398 -13.90 -3.37 14.28
CA GLY A 398 -13.10 -4.28 15.09
C GLY A 398 -12.17 -3.54 16.06
N GLN A 399 -11.49 -2.50 15.58
CA GLN A 399 -10.64 -1.63 16.40
C GLN A 399 -11.46 -0.92 17.48
N LEU A 400 -12.64 -0.41 17.11
CA LEU A 400 -13.55 0.25 18.02
C LEU A 400 -14.10 -0.71 19.09
N LEU A 401 -14.58 -1.89 18.70
CA LEU A 401 -15.06 -2.91 19.64
C LEU A 401 -13.94 -3.39 20.58
N LEU A 402 -12.70 -3.48 20.08
CA LEU A 402 -11.54 -3.78 20.90
C LEU A 402 -11.24 -2.67 21.92
N GLY A 403 -11.35 -1.40 21.51
CA GLY A 403 -11.26 -0.24 22.40
C GLY A 403 -12.34 -0.28 23.48
N LEU A 404 -13.60 -0.45 23.08
CA LEU A 404 -14.75 -0.55 23.97
C LEU A 404 -14.65 -1.72 24.97
N LYS A 405 -13.96 -2.80 24.61
CA LYS A 405 -13.70 -3.93 25.52
C LYS A 405 -12.61 -3.62 26.54
N ARG A 406 -11.61 -2.83 26.18
CA ARG A 406 -10.44 -2.51 27.02
C ARG A 406 -10.74 -1.41 28.03
N HIS A 407 -11.59 -0.47 27.66
CA HIS A 407 -11.91 0.72 28.43
C HIS A 407 -13.23 0.57 29.20
N LYS A 408 -13.45 1.44 30.19
CA LYS A 408 -14.70 1.46 30.97
C LYS A 408 -15.87 1.94 30.08
N PRO A 409 -17.13 1.57 30.37
CA PRO A 409 -18.28 1.96 29.54
C PRO A 409 -18.45 3.47 29.31
N ASN A 410 -17.96 4.31 30.24
CA ASN A 410 -18.04 5.78 30.12
C ASN A 410 -16.81 6.40 29.45
N ASP A 411 -15.79 5.60 29.14
CA ASP A 411 -14.52 6.03 28.58
C ASP A 411 -14.50 5.86 27.05
N LEU A 412 -15.46 6.54 26.41
CA LEU A 412 -15.75 6.42 24.98
C LEU A 412 -14.64 7.04 24.10
N VAL A 413 -13.96 8.07 24.61
CA VAL A 413 -12.87 8.76 23.90
C VAL A 413 -11.71 7.80 23.68
N ASN A 414 -11.22 7.15 24.74
CA ASN A 414 -10.12 6.18 24.63
C ASN A 414 -10.51 4.97 23.76
N ALA A 415 -11.79 4.59 23.74
CA ALA A 415 -12.27 3.55 22.84
C ALA A 415 -12.16 3.97 21.36
N LEU A 416 -12.51 5.21 21.03
CA LEU A 416 -12.34 5.79 19.69
C LEU A 416 -10.87 5.98 19.33
N GLU A 417 -10.00 6.33 20.28
CA GLU A 417 -8.55 6.45 20.07
C GLU A 417 -7.86 5.12 19.74
N GLY A 418 -8.54 3.99 19.98
CA GLY A 418 -8.13 2.69 19.44
C GLY A 418 -8.13 2.63 17.91
N ILE A 419 -8.87 3.53 17.26
CA ILE A 419 -8.84 3.74 15.81
C ILE A 419 -7.71 4.71 15.47
N SER A 420 -6.94 4.38 14.43
CA SER A 420 -5.85 5.25 13.96
C SER A 420 -6.34 6.69 13.71
N LEU A 421 -5.49 7.69 13.99
CA LEU A 421 -5.83 9.11 13.78
C LEU A 421 -6.31 9.36 12.34
N ASN A 422 -5.55 8.85 11.39
CA ASN A 422 -5.75 8.96 9.95
C ASN A 422 -7.13 8.45 9.52
N THR A 423 -7.55 7.30 10.07
CA THR A 423 -8.90 6.76 9.86
C THR A 423 -10.00 7.63 10.47
N ARG A 424 -9.75 8.24 11.64
CA ARG A 424 -10.73 9.14 12.28
C ARG A 424 -10.88 10.47 11.54
N LEU A 425 -9.79 11.00 11.00
CA LEU A 425 -9.78 12.29 10.28
C LEU A 425 -10.72 12.29 9.07
N ILE A 426 -10.90 11.15 8.38
CA ILE A 426 -11.85 11.00 7.27
C ILE A 426 -13.26 11.43 7.64
N TYR A 427 -13.72 11.12 8.85
CA TYR A 427 -15.05 11.52 9.29
C TYR A 427 -15.15 13.04 9.37
N LEU A 428 -14.14 13.69 9.95
CA LEU A 428 -14.07 15.14 10.09
C LEU A 428 -13.98 15.83 8.72
N HIS A 429 -13.10 15.35 7.85
CA HIS A 429 -12.91 15.90 6.51
C HIS A 429 -14.11 15.65 5.60
N SER A 430 -14.81 14.53 5.76
CA SER A 430 -16.10 14.30 5.08
C SER A 430 -17.14 15.34 5.51
N TYR A 431 -17.15 15.76 6.78
CA TYR A 431 -18.01 16.86 7.23
C TYR A 431 -17.56 18.23 6.71
N GLN A 432 -16.26 18.51 6.64
CA GLN A 432 -15.74 19.72 5.98
C GLN A 432 -16.14 19.77 4.51
N SER A 433 -16.01 18.63 3.80
CA SER A 433 -16.41 18.47 2.39
C SER A 433 -17.91 18.74 2.21
N TYR A 434 -18.74 18.28 3.16
CA TYR A 434 -20.18 18.52 3.17
C TYR A 434 -20.49 20.02 3.28
N VAL A 435 -19.87 20.70 4.24
CA VAL A 435 -20.02 22.15 4.42
C VAL A 435 -19.54 22.90 3.17
N TRP A 436 -18.39 22.50 2.61
CA TRP A 436 -17.81 23.12 1.41
C TRP A 436 -18.77 23.05 0.22
N ASN A 437 -19.34 21.87 -0.07
CA ASN A 437 -20.30 21.71 -1.16
C ASN A 437 -21.50 22.66 -1.00
N HIS A 438 -22.07 22.74 0.20
CA HIS A 438 -23.20 23.64 0.48
C HIS A 438 -22.84 25.12 0.35
N VAL A 439 -21.65 25.52 0.81
CA VAL A 439 -21.16 26.90 0.70
C VAL A 439 -20.94 27.27 -0.76
N VAL A 440 -20.33 26.38 -1.57
CA VAL A 440 -20.08 26.62 -2.99
C VAL A 440 -21.38 26.74 -3.78
N SER A 441 -22.33 25.83 -3.55
CA SER A 441 -23.66 25.91 -4.17
C SER A 441 -24.36 27.22 -3.82
N ARG A 442 -24.31 27.63 -2.54
CA ARG A 442 -24.88 28.91 -2.12
C ARG A 442 -24.18 30.10 -2.78
N ARG A 443 -22.85 30.11 -2.83
CA ARG A 443 -22.04 31.19 -3.44
C ARG A 443 -22.36 31.34 -4.93
N LEU A 444 -22.50 30.24 -5.66
CA LEU A 444 -22.85 30.25 -7.08
C LEU A 444 -24.29 30.70 -7.31
N LYS A 445 -25.23 30.24 -6.48
CA LYS A 445 -26.64 30.61 -6.56
C LYS A 445 -26.89 32.09 -6.27
N GLU A 446 -26.20 32.65 -5.28
CA GLU A 446 -26.40 34.05 -4.85
C GLU A 446 -25.66 35.06 -5.74
N TYR A 447 -24.45 34.74 -6.22
CA TYR A 447 -23.57 35.72 -6.86
C TYR A 447 -23.04 35.30 -8.24
N GLY A 448 -23.39 34.10 -8.73
CA GLY A 448 -22.93 33.58 -10.02
C GLY A 448 -21.46 33.15 -10.01
N TYR A 449 -20.90 32.87 -11.20
CA TYR A 449 -19.55 32.30 -11.34
C TYR A 449 -18.43 33.34 -11.50
N LYS A 450 -18.74 34.64 -11.48
CA LYS A 450 -17.74 35.70 -11.59
C LYS A 450 -17.18 36.05 -10.19
N PRO A 451 -15.87 36.35 -10.07
CA PRO A 451 -15.31 36.84 -8.81
C PRO A 451 -15.96 38.16 -8.39
N ILE A 452 -16.20 38.32 -7.09
CA ILE A 452 -16.70 39.55 -6.47
C ILE A 452 -15.72 40.04 -5.40
N VAL A 453 -15.83 41.32 -5.03
CA VAL A 453 -15.04 41.88 -3.92
C VAL A 453 -15.33 41.11 -2.64
N GLY A 454 -14.28 40.58 -2.01
CA GLY A 454 -14.37 39.75 -0.79
C GLY A 454 -14.20 38.25 -1.04
N ASP A 455 -14.21 37.78 -2.29
CA ASP A 455 -13.83 36.39 -2.60
C ASP A 455 -12.34 36.15 -2.30
N LEU A 456 -12.03 34.95 -1.83
CA LEU A 456 -10.67 34.47 -1.66
C LEU A 456 -10.15 33.93 -3.00
N VAL A 457 -8.94 34.34 -3.37
CA VAL A 457 -8.24 33.89 -4.59
C VAL A 457 -6.88 33.34 -4.20
N PHE A 458 -6.39 32.34 -4.96
CA PHE A 458 -5.04 31.85 -4.82
C PHE A 458 -4.07 32.74 -5.60
N ASP A 459 -3.02 33.23 -4.95
CA ASP A 459 -1.87 33.83 -5.63
C ASP A 459 -0.87 32.72 -5.97
N GLU A 460 -0.59 32.53 -7.26
CA GLU A 460 0.37 31.53 -7.73
C GLU A 460 1.80 31.81 -7.25
N ASN A 461 2.09 33.03 -6.77
CA ASN A 461 3.41 33.44 -6.28
C ASN A 461 3.64 33.16 -4.79
N ASP A 462 2.60 32.82 -4.01
CA ASP A 462 2.69 32.69 -2.55
C ASP A 462 3.26 31.35 -2.05
N GLY A 463 3.92 30.57 -2.92
CA GLY A 463 4.65 29.37 -2.52
C GLY A 463 3.72 28.29 -1.93
N LEU A 464 3.08 27.52 -2.81
CA LEU A 464 2.19 26.40 -2.45
C LEU A 464 2.86 25.27 -1.66
N ASP A 465 4.17 25.32 -1.43
CA ASP A 465 4.94 24.23 -0.86
C ASP A 465 4.59 23.93 0.62
N GLU A 466 4.29 24.93 1.46
CA GLU A 466 3.97 24.69 2.89
C GLU A 466 2.53 24.18 3.11
N VAL A 467 1.56 24.62 2.30
CA VAL A 467 0.16 24.19 2.41
C VAL A 467 -0.05 22.84 1.72
N SER A 468 0.66 22.57 0.62
CA SER A 468 0.63 21.28 -0.08
C SER A 468 1.10 20.15 0.84
N GLU A 469 2.23 20.28 1.53
CA GLU A 469 2.74 19.20 2.40
C GLU A 469 1.74 18.81 3.50
N THR A 470 1.03 19.78 4.07
CA THR A 470 0.02 19.53 5.12
C THR A 470 -1.25 18.89 4.54
N ILE A 471 -1.67 19.29 3.32
CA ILE A 471 -2.82 18.70 2.63
C ILE A 471 -2.47 17.31 2.08
N ASP A 472 -1.24 17.09 1.62
CA ASP A 472 -0.75 15.83 1.09
C ASP A 472 -0.63 14.76 2.19
N GLU A 473 -0.18 15.10 3.40
CA GLU A 473 -0.24 14.19 4.57
C GLU A 473 -1.68 13.89 5.02
N LEU A 474 -2.61 14.84 4.88
CA LEU A 474 -4.02 14.65 5.24
C LEU A 474 -4.77 13.82 4.18
N THR A 475 -4.51 14.03 2.90
CA THR A 475 -5.08 13.27 1.77
C THR A 475 -4.45 11.88 1.62
N GLU A 476 -3.17 11.74 1.96
CA GLU A 476 -2.42 10.47 2.07
C GLU A 476 -3.24 9.42 2.83
N ASN A 477 -3.93 9.88 3.86
CA ASN A 477 -4.63 9.04 4.81
C ASN A 477 -6.09 8.78 4.47
N GLU A 478 -6.69 9.64 3.66
CA GLU A 478 -8.09 9.53 3.27
C GLU A 478 -8.31 8.61 2.08
N GLU A 479 -7.46 8.69 1.06
CA GLU A 479 -7.52 7.78 -0.09
C GLU A 479 -7.24 6.35 0.36
N ILE A 480 -6.19 6.16 1.17
CA ILE A 480 -5.80 4.86 1.72
C ILE A 480 -6.94 4.24 2.54
N VAL A 481 -7.60 5.04 3.38
CA VAL A 481 -8.60 4.47 4.28
C VAL A 481 -10.00 4.41 3.67
N ALA A 482 -10.39 5.34 2.78
CA ALA A 482 -11.63 5.23 2.01
C ALA A 482 -11.63 3.96 1.12
N GLU A 483 -10.49 3.65 0.49
CA GLU A 483 -10.30 2.38 -0.21
C GLU A 483 -10.26 1.19 0.77
N SER A 484 -9.61 1.31 1.94
CA SER A 484 -9.65 0.24 2.96
C SER A 484 -11.07 -0.06 3.47
N LEU A 485 -11.94 0.96 3.58
CA LEU A 485 -13.36 0.80 3.92
C LEU A 485 -14.16 0.10 2.83
N GLU A 486 -13.77 0.27 1.56
CA GLU A 486 -14.34 -0.46 0.42
C GLU A 486 -13.78 -1.88 0.28
N ASN A 487 -12.50 -2.08 0.63
CA ASN A 487 -11.74 -3.34 0.48
C ASN A 487 -11.87 -4.29 1.67
N GLU A 488 -12.12 -3.79 2.89
CA GLU A 488 -12.43 -4.62 4.07
C GLU A 488 -13.70 -5.43 3.90
N ASN A 489 -14.56 -5.05 2.95
CA ASN A 489 -15.73 -5.83 2.58
C ASN A 489 -15.40 -6.94 1.56
N LYS A 490 -14.15 -7.11 1.07
CA LYS A 490 -13.90 -7.90 -0.14
C LYS A 490 -12.68 -8.85 -0.21
N GLU A 491 -11.65 -8.78 0.64
CA GLU A 491 -10.48 -9.69 0.52
C GLU A 491 -9.81 -10.03 1.87
N GLU A 492 -9.10 -11.13 2.13
CA GLU A 492 -8.86 -12.43 1.49
C GLU A 492 -8.21 -13.36 2.55
N GLY A 493 -8.00 -14.63 2.18
CA GLY A 493 -7.34 -15.65 2.97
C GLY A 493 -5.81 -15.52 3.07
N THR A 494 -5.30 -16.15 4.12
CA THR A 494 -3.90 -16.59 4.33
C THR A 494 -2.79 -15.53 4.37
N SER A 495 -2.38 -15.15 5.58
CA SER A 495 -0.99 -15.36 6.01
C SER A 495 -0.87 -15.28 7.54
N SER A 496 -0.15 -16.25 8.09
CA SER A 496 0.19 -16.40 9.51
C SER A 496 1.60 -15.87 9.73
N VAL A 497 1.80 -14.83 10.55
CA VAL A 497 3.11 -14.56 11.17
C VAL A 497 2.95 -14.01 12.59
N SER A 498 3.82 -14.55 13.43
CA SER A 498 4.01 -14.47 14.88
C SER A 498 4.08 -13.07 15.49
N GLN A 499 3.48 -12.98 16.68
CA GLN A 499 3.63 -11.92 17.66
C GLN A 499 5.06 -11.91 18.22
N ASP A 500 5.70 -10.74 18.22
CA ASP A 500 6.50 -10.24 19.35
C ASP A 500 7.05 -8.86 19.01
N ARG A 501 6.39 -7.79 19.47
CA ARG A 501 7.03 -6.50 19.78
C ARG A 501 6.31 -5.81 20.93
N LYS A 502 7.00 -5.76 22.08
CA LYS A 502 6.76 -4.81 23.16
C LYS A 502 7.21 -3.43 22.69
N TYR A 503 6.33 -2.45 22.66
CA TYR A 503 6.70 -1.05 22.54
C TYR A 503 6.71 -0.42 23.95
N LEU A 504 7.89 0.00 24.38
CA LEU A 504 8.09 0.89 25.51
C LEU A 504 7.86 2.32 25.00
N VAL A 505 6.82 2.98 25.51
CA VAL A 505 6.57 4.41 25.28
C VAL A 505 7.20 5.16 26.45
N THR A 506 8.24 5.93 26.18
CA THR A 506 8.75 6.97 27.09
C THR A 506 8.07 8.27 26.73
N ASN A 507 7.14 8.72 27.59
CA ASN A 507 6.58 10.06 27.55
C ASN A 507 7.63 11.05 28.05
N ASN A 508 7.92 12.09 27.26
CA ASN A 508 8.50 13.33 27.74
C ASN A 508 7.93 14.47 26.89
N PHE A 509 7.02 15.24 27.46
CA PHE A 509 6.78 16.64 27.09
C PHE A 509 6.54 17.42 28.38
N ASN A 510 7.39 18.43 28.57
CA ASN A 510 7.11 19.61 29.38
C ASN A 510 6.21 20.56 28.58
#